data_AF-A0A9E3UVN4-F1
#
_entry.id   AF-A0A9E3UVN4-F1
#
_cell.length_a   1.000
_cell.length_b   1.000
_cell.length_c   1.000
_cell.angle_alpha   90.00
_cell.angle_beta   90.00
_cell.angle_gamma   90.00
#
_symmetry.space_group_name_H-M   'P 1'
#
loop_
_entity.id
_entity.type
_entity.pdbx_description
1 polymer ?
#
loop_
_entity_poly.entity_id
_entity_poly.type
_entity_poly.pdbx_seq_one_letter_code
_entity_poly.pdbx_strand_id
1 'polypeptide(L)'
;MTLDDDVAAILRREADRKGLSFKELVNAALRRGLAPEHDDAVAPRVVTRPHAFGFKAGIDLDKLNQLVDELEAEDFAARQRRAR
;
A
#
# COMPACT_ATOMS: atom_id res chain seq x y z
N MET A 1 -32.97 9.33 26.24
CA MET A 1 -32.19 8.36 25.44
C MET A 1 -31.25 7.68 26.40
N THR A 2 -31.21 6.35 26.36
CA THR A 2 -30.36 5.54 27.22
C THR A 2 -29.26 4.96 26.35
N LEU A 3 -28.02 5.09 26.80
CA LEU A 3 -26.81 4.52 26.17
C LEU A 3 -26.18 3.62 27.22
N ASP A 4 -25.53 2.55 26.79
CA ASP A 4 -24.68 1.75 27.66
C ASP A 4 -23.57 2.64 28.26
N ASP A 5 -23.21 2.37 29.51
CA ASP A 5 -22.31 3.24 30.29
C ASP A 5 -20.92 3.37 29.65
N ASP A 6 -20.44 2.30 29.02
CA ASP A 6 -19.17 2.27 28.29
C ASP A 6 -19.22 3.14 27.02
N VAL A 7 -20.29 3.05 26.24
CA VAL A 7 -20.51 3.87 25.04
C VAL A 7 -20.63 5.34 25.42
N ALA A 8 -21.36 5.65 26.49
CA ALA A 8 -21.49 7.01 27.00
C ALA A 8 -20.13 7.59 27.45
N ALA A 9 -19.30 6.78 28.13
CA ALA A 9 -17.96 7.19 28.56
C ALA A 9 -17.01 7.45 27.39
N ILE A 10 -17.06 6.60 26.35
CA ILE A 10 -16.29 6.80 25.12
C ILE A 10 -16.70 8.11 24.44
N LEU A 11 -17.99 8.32 24.25
CA LEU A 11 -18.51 9.53 23.59
C LEU A 11 -18.23 10.79 24.42
N ARG A 12 -18.20 10.73 25.75
CA ARG A 12 -17.82 11.88 26.60
C ARG A 12 -16.37 12.28 26.35
N ARG A 13 -15.44 11.33 26.44
CA ARG A 13 -14.00 11.57 26.19
C ARG A 13 -13.75 12.14 24.81
N GLU A 14 -14.45 11.62 23.81
CA GLU A 14 -14.35 12.09 22.42
C GLU A 14 -14.89 13.51 22.24
N ALA A 15 -15.96 13.87 22.96
CA ALA A 15 -16.55 15.20 22.93
C ALA A 15 -15.59 16.22 23.54
N ASP A 16 -15.02 15.89 24.71
CA ASP A 16 -14.02 16.73 25.38
C ASP A 16 -12.77 16.94 24.51
N ARG A 17 -12.27 15.87 23.88
CA ARG A 17 -11.10 15.95 22.99
C ARG A 17 -11.33 16.84 21.77
N LYS A 18 -12.56 16.86 21.25
CA LYS A 18 -12.93 17.63 20.05
C LYS A 18 -13.51 19.02 20.36
N GLY A 19 -13.71 19.34 21.64
CA GLY A 19 -14.38 20.58 22.05
C GLY A 19 -15.83 20.67 21.56
N LEU A 20 -16.50 19.52 21.38
CA LEU A 20 -17.89 19.45 20.91
C LEU A 20 -18.81 19.15 22.09
N SER A 21 -20.08 19.57 21.99
CA SER A 21 -21.07 19.09 22.96
C SER A 21 -21.33 17.60 22.78
N PHE A 22 -21.69 16.92 23.87
CA PHE A 22 -22.01 15.50 23.83
C PHE A 22 -23.11 15.17 22.80
N LYS A 23 -24.13 16.04 22.67
CA LYS A 23 -25.22 15.86 21.70
C LYS A 23 -24.72 15.95 20.26
N GLU A 24 -23.83 16.89 19.96
CA GLU A 24 -23.25 17.03 18.62
C GLU A 24 -22.45 15.79 18.23
N LEU A 25 -21.62 15.30 19.16
CA LEU A 25 -20.84 14.10 18.91
C LEU A 25 -21.73 12.87 18.71
N VAL A 26 -22.74 12.67 19.57
CA VAL A 26 -23.69 11.55 19.43
C VAL A 26 -24.37 11.60 18.07
N ASN A 27 -24.91 12.76 17.69
CA ASN A 27 -25.58 12.91 16.39
C ASN A 27 -24.62 12.67 15.23
N ALA A 28 -23.39 13.16 15.30
CA ALA A 28 -22.38 12.92 14.26
C ALA A 28 -22.00 11.44 14.16
N ALA A 29 -21.81 10.77 15.30
CA ALA A 29 -21.50 9.34 15.36
C ALA A 29 -22.65 8.50 14.77
N LEU A 30 -23.90 8.80 15.14
CA LEU A 30 -25.08 8.13 14.61
C LEU A 30 -25.26 8.39 13.11
N ARG A 31 -25.11 9.64 12.65
CA ARG A 31 -25.18 9.95 11.21
C ARG A 31 -24.11 9.22 10.42
N ARG A 32 -22.90 9.06 10.96
CA ARG A 32 -21.83 8.29 10.33
C ARG A 32 -22.11 6.79 10.32
N GLY A 33 -22.62 6.24 11.42
CA GLY A 33 -22.89 4.81 11.55
C GLY A 33 -24.18 4.34 10.87
N LEU A 34 -25.15 5.24 10.70
CA LEU A 34 -26.40 5.00 9.98
C LEU A 34 -26.38 5.58 8.57
N ALA A 35 -25.27 6.19 8.14
CA ALA A 35 -25.09 6.50 6.73
C ALA A 35 -25.25 5.15 6.00
N PRO A 36 -26.18 5.05 5.03
CA PRO A 36 -26.19 3.89 4.16
C PRO A 36 -24.78 3.73 3.63
N GLU A 37 -24.31 2.49 3.48
CA GLU A 37 -23.13 2.20 2.67
C GLU A 37 -23.45 2.74 1.27
N HIS A 38 -23.20 4.04 1.07
CA HIS A 38 -23.14 4.65 -0.24
C HIS A 38 -21.96 3.96 -0.85
N ASP A 39 -22.28 3.00 -1.73
CA ASP A 39 -21.44 2.26 -2.65
C ASP A 39 -19.99 2.20 -2.19
N ASP A 40 -19.51 1.00 -1.89
CA ASP A 40 -18.12 0.61 -2.15
C ASP A 40 -17.53 1.58 -3.16
N ALA A 41 -16.81 2.60 -2.68
CA ALA A 41 -16.30 3.64 -3.55
C ALA A 41 -15.26 2.90 -4.34
N VAL A 42 -15.68 2.35 -5.49
CA VAL A 42 -15.12 1.14 -6.09
C VAL A 42 -13.64 1.32 -6.01
N ALA A 43 -13.00 0.58 -5.08
CA ALA A 43 -11.61 0.84 -4.76
C ALA A 43 -10.89 0.85 -6.11
N PRO A 44 -10.21 1.96 -6.47
CA PRO A 44 -9.78 2.14 -7.84
C PRO A 44 -8.99 0.91 -8.25
N ARG A 45 -9.43 0.26 -9.33
CA ARG A 45 -8.87 -1.02 -9.77
C ARG A 45 -7.36 -0.86 -9.86
N VAL A 46 -6.63 -1.66 -9.09
CA VAL A 46 -5.16 -1.67 -9.16
C VAL A 46 -4.78 -2.15 -10.56
N VAL A 47 -4.12 -1.27 -11.33
CA VAL A 47 -3.66 -1.57 -12.69
C VAL A 47 -2.14 -1.55 -12.75
N THR A 48 -1.55 -2.65 -13.23
CA THR A 48 -0.13 -2.73 -13.52
C THR A 48 0.15 -2.08 -14.86
N ARG A 49 1.03 -1.06 -14.90
CA ARG A 49 1.51 -0.47 -16.16
C ARG A 49 2.80 -1.18 -16.57
N PRO A 50 2.82 -1.92 -17.69
CA PRO A 50 4.05 -2.53 -18.18
C PRO A 50 5.04 -1.45 -18.63
N HIS A 51 6.32 -1.67 -18.35
CA HIS A 51 7.41 -0.78 -18.77
C HIS A 51 8.35 -1.53 -19.71
N ALA A 52 8.60 -0.97 -20.89
CA ALA A 52 9.54 -1.52 -21.85
C ALA A 52 10.97 -1.10 -21.48
N PHE A 53 11.74 -2.00 -20.90
CA PHE A 53 13.12 -1.73 -20.47
C PHE A 53 14.18 -1.79 -21.60
N GLY A 54 13.78 -2.08 -22.84
CA GLY A 54 14.68 -2.05 -24.00
C GLY A 54 15.75 -3.16 -24.04
N PHE A 55 15.51 -4.30 -23.39
CA PHE A 55 16.44 -5.43 -23.40
C PHE A 55 16.59 -6.07 -24.79
N LYS A 56 17.78 -6.63 -25.05
CA LYS A 56 18.03 -7.43 -26.24
C LYS A 56 17.22 -8.72 -26.21
N ALA A 57 16.78 -9.18 -27.37
CA ALA A 57 16.10 -10.47 -27.52
C ALA A 57 16.98 -11.61 -27.00
N GLY A 58 16.37 -12.57 -26.29
CA GLY A 58 17.05 -13.71 -25.69
C GLY A 58 17.53 -13.50 -24.25
N ILE A 59 17.40 -12.29 -23.69
CA ILE A 59 17.66 -12.04 -22.27
C ILE A 59 16.42 -12.41 -21.46
N ASP A 60 16.57 -13.36 -20.54
CA ASP A 60 15.56 -13.73 -19.55
C ASP A 60 15.61 -12.74 -18.37
N LEU A 61 14.56 -11.92 -18.23
CA LEU A 61 14.48 -10.87 -17.21
C LEU A 61 14.29 -11.42 -15.80
N ASP A 62 13.82 -12.67 -15.67
CA ASP A 62 13.67 -13.33 -14.37
C ASP A 62 15.00 -13.94 -13.88
N LYS A 63 16.07 -13.88 -14.70
CA LYS A 63 17.39 -14.48 -14.41
C LYS A 63 18.55 -13.52 -14.58
N LEU A 64 18.33 -12.22 -14.35
CA LEU A 64 19.38 -11.20 -14.50
C LEU A 64 20.61 -11.43 -13.61
N ASN A 65 20.47 -12.12 -12.47
CA ASN A 65 21.61 -12.49 -11.63
C ASN A 65 22.55 -13.47 -12.36
N GLN A 66 22.01 -14.45 -13.08
CA GLN A 66 22.82 -15.43 -13.83
C GLN A 66 23.54 -14.76 -15.00
N LEU A 67 22.87 -13.79 -15.65
CA LEU A 67 23.51 -13.00 -16.71
C LEU A 67 24.71 -12.22 -16.17
N VAL A 68 24.62 -11.66 -14.95
CA VAL A 68 25.77 -11.00 -14.32
C VAL A 68 26.90 -12.00 -14.08
N ASP A 69 26.60 -13.17 -13.52
CA ASP A 69 27.59 -14.22 -13.25
C ASP A 69 28.32 -14.65 -14.54
N GLU A 70 27.59 -14.81 -15.64
CA GLU A 70 28.16 -15.15 -16.96
C GLU A 70 29.11 -14.06 -17.47
N LEU A 71 28.69 -12.79 -17.43
CA LEU A 71 29.52 -11.66 -17.85
C LEU A 71 30.81 -11.53 -17.03
N GLU A 72 30.75 -11.80 -15.72
CA GLU A 72 31.93 -11.81 -14.85
C GLU A 72 32.90 -12.94 -15.21
N ALA A 73 32.37 -14.14 -15.46
CA ALA A 73 33.18 -15.29 -15.88
C ALA A 73 33.87 -15.03 -17.24
N GLU A 74 33.16 -14.42 -18.19
CA GLU A 74 33.70 -14.02 -19.48
C GLU A 74 34.84 -13.00 -19.36
N ASP A 75 34.65 -11.95 -18.55
CA ASP A 75 35.68 -10.92 -18.33
C ASP A 75 36.92 -11.52 -17.64
N PHE A 76 36.71 -12.38 -16.63
CA PHE A 76 37.81 -13.08 -15.97
C PHE A 76 38.62 -13.94 -16.97
N ALA A 77 37.94 -14.72 -17.80
CA ALA A 77 38.59 -15.53 -18.84
C ALA A 77 39.33 -14.65 -19.87
N ALA A 78 38.76 -13.51 -20.25
CA ALA A 78 39.39 -12.56 -21.16
C ALA A 78 40.68 -11.96 -20.56
N ARG A 79 40.66 -11.57 -19.29
CA ARG A 79 41.85 -11.06 -18.58
C ARG A 79 42.93 -12.13 -18.46
N GLN A 80 42.57 -13.36 -18.14
CA GLN A 80 43.53 -14.47 -18.03
C GLN A 80 44.21 -14.78 -19.38
N ARG A 81 43.47 -14.66 -20.51
CA ARG A 81 44.05 -14.80 -21.85
C ARG A 81 45.02 -13.67 -22.21
N ARG A 82 44.78 -12.44 -21.74
CA ARG A 82 45.64 -11.27 -22.00
C ARG A 82 46.91 -11.23 -21.15
N ALA A 83 46.89 -11.90 -20.00
CA ALA A 83 48.02 -12.00 -19.08
C ALA A 83 49.00 -13.14 -19.42
N ARG A 84 48.70 -13.93 -20.46
CA ARG A 84 49.58 -14.97 -21.04
C ARG A 84 50.23 -14.43 -22.30
#